data_AF-A0A7R9QWX9-F1
#
_entry.id   AF-A0A7R9QWX9-F1
#
_cell.length_a   1.000
_cell.length_b   1.000
_cell.length_c   1.000
_cell.angle_alpha   90.00
_cell.angle_beta   90.00
_cell.angle_gamma   90.00
#
_symmetry.space_group_name_H-M   'P 1'
#
loop_
_entity.id
_entity.type
_entity.pdbx_description
1 polymer ?
#
loop_
_entity_poly.entity_id
_entity_poly.type
_entity_poly.pdbx_seq_one_letter_code
_entity_poly.pdbx_strand_id
1 'polypeptide(L)'
;MEEIKYIISELNKQPFNKGLNIVSYDTLRGEQRIEILLQVFDEIDSTFKSESLRNLEPEEVVATILETLRIMKYIPPNDIQPSEFRSALILGDRSLTTHILSWLLHRLPALKKRAYLSKYLVKIELSPEVEGDHDVLIIYQQYQRMIDEFKTIHGSYESLKKSIASVHEVQKDVKAMEDEREQIAQKTQNIKRRVDVNANAEYFALVKEYREEKAKNDQIYAQLQQQDVQSDQIDQKFKRLEQQLKETKNNFQASGTSPQDLIDRLEDEVKIKRHLIDEVLPSELDQLKKYVDDIQKIESQPQMSNDYLNKLQIQIQALNREINTIVENKMLNNDPMADKMALFRQNAADVAKKREVTSDSVKQAEHELKDLEKILKTKRSGLKDGDQPLKGQALKQFVNTLRDKSNEYKLKRNELAELRTEVT
;
A
#
# COMPACT_ATOMS: atom_id res chain seq x y z
N MET A 1 -14.83 16.20 23.24
CA MET A 1 -16.05 15.67 22.59
C MET A 1 -15.85 14.24 22.10
N GLU A 2 -14.75 13.93 21.43
CA GLU A 2 -14.43 12.55 21.01
C GLU A 2 -14.23 11.59 22.20
N GLU A 3 -13.54 12.04 23.26
CA GLU A 3 -13.36 11.25 24.49
C GLU A 3 -14.69 10.88 25.16
N ILE A 4 -15.63 11.82 25.21
CA ILE A 4 -16.98 11.59 25.79
C ILE A 4 -17.76 10.60 24.93
N LYS A 5 -17.68 10.71 23.59
CA LYS A 5 -18.30 9.74 22.66
C LYS A 5 -17.72 8.34 22.86
N TYR A 6 -16.41 8.23 23.03
CA TYR A 6 -15.74 6.95 23.30
C TYR A 6 -16.20 6.34 24.63
N ILE A 7 -16.18 7.11 25.72
CA ILE A 7 -16.66 6.67 27.04
C ILE A 7 -18.09 6.14 26.95
N ILE A 8 -19.00 6.88 26.30
CA ILE A 8 -20.38 6.46 26.13
C ILE A 8 -20.48 5.16 25.33
N SER A 9 -19.69 5.01 24.27
CA SER A 9 -19.68 3.79 23.46
C SER A 9 -19.20 2.56 24.24
N GLU A 10 -18.22 2.72 25.13
CA GLU A 10 -17.70 1.62 25.96
C GLU A 10 -18.62 1.31 27.15
N LEU A 11 -19.21 2.32 27.80
CA LEU A 11 -20.19 2.12 28.88
C LEU A 11 -21.51 1.53 28.40
N ASN A 12 -21.81 1.62 27.10
CA ASN A 12 -23.00 1.00 26.49
C ASN A 12 -22.77 -0.44 26.03
N LYS A 13 -21.52 -0.90 25.98
CA LYS A 13 -21.18 -2.30 25.68
C LYS A 13 -21.31 -3.16 26.95
N GLN A 14 -21.38 -4.47 26.76
CA GLN A 14 -21.18 -5.41 27.86
C GLN A 14 -19.79 -5.19 28.46
N PRO A 15 -19.65 -5.12 29.79
CA PRO A 15 -20.59 -5.56 30.85
C PRO A 15 -21.45 -4.46 31.49
N PHE A 16 -21.26 -3.18 31.13
CA PHE A 16 -21.86 -2.05 31.84
C PHE A 16 -23.29 -1.71 31.40
N ASN A 17 -23.63 -1.89 30.11
CA ASN A 17 -24.96 -1.75 29.51
C ASN A 17 -25.77 -0.53 30.00
N LYS A 18 -25.16 0.67 30.08
CA LYS A 18 -25.80 1.84 30.70
C LYS A 18 -26.76 2.63 29.81
N GLY A 19 -26.79 2.38 28.50
CA GLY A 19 -27.70 3.04 27.55
C GLY A 19 -27.60 4.57 27.54
N LEU A 20 -26.43 5.12 27.81
CA LEU A 20 -26.18 6.55 27.93
C LEU A 20 -26.10 7.21 26.54
N ASN A 21 -26.64 8.42 26.43
CA ASN A 21 -26.47 9.35 25.32
C ASN A 21 -25.62 10.55 25.76
N ILE A 22 -25.11 11.34 24.81
CA ILE A 22 -24.26 12.52 25.12
C ILE A 22 -24.97 13.49 26.07
N VAL A 23 -26.27 13.69 25.86
CA VAL A 23 -27.11 14.56 26.72
C VAL A 23 -27.29 13.95 28.11
N SER A 24 -27.58 12.65 28.21
CA SER A 24 -27.80 12.00 29.50
C SER A 24 -26.51 11.92 30.33
N TYR A 25 -25.35 11.73 29.68
CA TYR A 25 -24.04 11.79 30.32
C TYR A 25 -23.71 13.18 30.86
N ASP A 26 -24.08 14.24 30.12
CA ASP A 26 -23.85 15.62 30.56
C ASP A 26 -24.71 15.99 31.80
N THR A 27 -25.94 15.47 31.85
CA THR A 27 -26.87 15.70 32.97
C THR A 27 -26.55 14.92 34.26
N LEU A 28 -25.54 14.03 34.25
CA LEU A 28 -25.18 13.23 35.43
C LEU A 28 -24.69 14.12 36.58
N ARG A 29 -25.23 13.88 37.78
CA ARG A 29 -24.76 14.52 39.02
C ARG A 29 -23.43 13.94 39.49
N GLY A 30 -22.69 14.67 40.33
CA GLY A 30 -21.38 14.23 40.85
C GLY A 30 -21.42 12.84 41.49
N GLU A 31 -22.42 12.58 42.34
CA GLU A 31 -22.66 11.27 42.97
C GLU A 31 -22.84 10.13 41.95
N GLN A 32 -23.62 10.38 40.88
CA GLN A 32 -23.88 9.39 39.84
C GLN A 32 -22.63 9.10 39.00
N ARG A 33 -21.76 10.10 38.80
CA ARG A 33 -20.48 9.92 38.11
C ARG A 33 -19.51 9.08 38.92
N ILE A 34 -19.48 9.28 40.23
CA ILE A 34 -18.68 8.45 41.15
C ILE A 34 -19.23 7.02 41.19
N GLU A 35 -20.56 6.83 41.19
CA GLU A 35 -21.16 5.49 41.13
C GLU A 35 -20.79 4.74 39.84
N ILE A 36 -20.81 5.42 38.69
CA ILE A 36 -20.35 4.84 37.41
C ILE A 36 -18.85 4.48 37.49
N LEU A 37 -18.04 5.34 38.10
CA LEU A 37 -16.61 5.07 38.30
C LEU A 37 -16.39 3.84 39.20
N LEU A 38 -17.14 3.71 40.28
CA LEU A 38 -17.09 2.56 41.19
C LEU A 38 -17.49 1.26 40.49
N GLN A 39 -18.50 1.30 39.62
CA GLN A 39 -18.90 0.14 38.81
C GLN A 39 -17.83 -0.26 37.80
N VAL A 40 -17.13 0.72 37.21
CA VAL A 40 -15.97 0.45 36.35
C VAL A 40 -14.83 -0.18 37.16
N PHE A 41 -14.60 0.24 38.40
CA PHE A 41 -13.62 -0.40 39.27
C PHE A 41 -14.01 -1.83 39.68
N ASP A 42 -15.28 -2.10 39.96
CA ASP A 42 -15.79 -3.44 40.30
C ASP A 42 -15.55 -4.44 39.14
N GLU A 43 -15.79 -3.99 37.91
CA GLU A 43 -15.52 -4.80 36.72
C GLU A 43 -14.01 -5.03 36.49
N ILE A 44 -13.18 -4.08 36.89
CA ILE A 44 -11.72 -4.18 36.76
C ILE A 44 -11.14 -5.07 37.86
N ASP A 45 -11.67 -4.98 39.07
CA ASP A 45 -11.26 -5.77 40.23
C ASP A 45 -12.47 -6.31 41.01
N SER A 46 -12.74 -7.60 40.87
CA SER A 46 -13.85 -8.26 41.57
C SER A 46 -13.71 -8.32 43.11
N THR A 47 -12.56 -7.94 43.67
CA THR A 47 -12.41 -7.74 45.12
C THR A 47 -12.85 -6.34 45.57
N PHE A 48 -12.97 -5.39 44.64
CA PHE A 48 -13.49 -4.06 44.89
C PHE A 48 -15.03 -4.13 44.94
N LYS A 49 -15.56 -4.61 46.07
CA LYS A 49 -17.01 -4.71 46.29
C LYS A 49 -17.61 -3.31 46.42
N SER A 50 -18.07 -2.77 45.30
CA SER A 50 -18.70 -1.46 45.19
C SER A 50 -19.90 -1.27 46.14
N GLU A 51 -20.62 -2.36 46.44
CA GLU A 51 -21.76 -2.39 47.37
C GLU A 51 -21.40 -2.03 48.81
N SER A 52 -20.19 -2.36 49.28
CA SER A 52 -19.74 -2.07 50.64
C SER A 52 -19.35 -0.61 50.85
N LEU A 53 -19.05 0.12 49.76
CA LEU A 53 -18.63 1.52 49.79
C LEU A 53 -19.79 2.51 49.72
N ARG A 54 -21.02 2.04 49.40
CA ARG A 54 -22.19 2.90 49.25
C ARG A 54 -22.72 3.49 50.58
N ASN A 55 -22.31 2.91 51.70
CA ASN A 55 -22.74 3.29 53.05
C ASN A 55 -21.65 4.02 53.86
N LEU A 56 -20.49 4.29 53.27
CA LEU A 56 -19.34 4.94 53.92
C LEU A 56 -19.36 6.46 53.69
N GLU A 57 -18.63 7.20 54.52
CA GLU A 57 -18.46 8.65 54.35
C GLU A 57 -17.78 8.94 53.00
N PRO A 58 -18.15 10.03 52.29
CA PRO A 58 -17.61 10.35 50.97
C PRO A 58 -16.07 10.50 50.98
N GLU A 59 -15.47 10.87 52.11
CA GLU A 59 -14.01 10.92 52.26
C GLU A 59 -13.36 9.52 52.28
N GLU A 60 -14.01 8.53 52.88
CA GLU A 60 -13.53 7.13 52.92
C GLU A 60 -13.67 6.46 51.54
N VAL A 61 -14.76 6.76 50.83
CA VAL A 61 -14.96 6.32 49.44
C VAL A 61 -13.87 6.92 48.53
N VAL A 62 -13.55 8.20 48.69
CA VAL A 62 -12.47 8.83 47.92
C VAL A 62 -11.09 8.27 48.29
N ALA A 63 -10.83 7.97 49.56
CA ALA A 63 -9.58 7.32 49.98
C ALA A 63 -9.38 5.96 49.31
N THR A 64 -10.42 5.13 49.25
CA THR A 64 -10.38 3.82 48.57
C THR A 64 -10.24 3.95 47.05
N ILE A 65 -10.89 4.93 46.42
CA ILE A 65 -10.69 5.26 45.00
C ILE A 65 -9.24 5.68 44.74
N LEU A 66 -8.63 6.48 45.61
CA LEU A 66 -7.24 6.91 45.46
C LEU A 66 -6.26 5.75 45.63
N GLU A 67 -6.52 4.84 46.56
CA GLU A 67 -5.70 3.64 46.75
C GLU A 67 -5.78 2.71 45.56
N THR A 68 -6.97 2.46 45.01
CA THR A 68 -7.14 1.67 43.79
C THR A 68 -6.48 2.34 42.59
N LEU A 69 -6.65 3.64 42.39
CA LEU A 69 -5.94 4.40 41.35
C LEU A 69 -4.41 4.32 41.50
N ARG A 70 -3.90 4.32 42.74
CA ARG A 70 -2.46 4.15 43.04
C ARG A 70 -1.96 2.77 42.66
N ILE A 71 -2.69 1.71 43.01
CA ILE A 71 -2.38 0.32 42.60
C ILE A 71 -2.32 0.22 41.07
N MET A 72 -3.24 0.92 40.41
CA MET A 72 -3.34 0.99 38.95
C MET A 72 -2.28 1.88 38.28
N LYS A 73 -1.47 2.59 39.07
CA LYS A 73 -0.49 3.60 38.61
C LYS A 73 -1.14 4.61 37.66
N TYR A 74 -2.31 5.09 38.04
CA TYR A 74 -2.88 6.28 37.41
C TYR A 74 -2.02 7.50 37.78
N ILE A 75 -1.71 8.31 36.78
CA ILE A 75 -0.97 9.57 36.96
C ILE A 75 -1.97 10.70 36.73
N PRO A 76 -2.28 11.51 37.75
CA PRO A 76 -3.19 12.65 37.57
C PRO A 76 -2.59 13.69 36.62
N PRO A 77 -3.40 14.54 35.97
CA PRO A 77 -2.92 15.64 35.16
C PRO A 77 -1.95 16.54 35.95
N ASN A 78 -0.82 16.91 35.34
CA ASN A 78 0.29 17.64 36.00
C ASN A 78 -0.11 19.01 36.56
N ASP A 79 -1.24 19.57 36.13
CA ASP A 79 -1.69 20.92 36.46
C ASP A 79 -2.54 20.98 37.74
N ILE A 80 -2.86 19.85 38.38
CA ILE A 80 -3.78 19.78 39.53
C ILE A 80 -3.01 19.44 40.80
N GLN A 81 -3.17 20.25 41.86
CA GLN A 81 -2.58 19.96 43.16
C GLN A 81 -3.24 18.74 43.83
N PRO A 82 -2.52 17.93 44.63
CA PRO A 82 -3.10 16.74 45.28
C PRO A 82 -4.29 17.03 46.20
N SER A 83 -4.34 18.20 46.83
CA SER A 83 -5.47 18.66 47.65
C SER A 83 -6.70 18.99 46.79
N GLU A 84 -6.49 19.65 45.65
CA GLU A 84 -7.54 19.99 44.68
C GLU A 84 -8.06 18.75 43.97
N PHE A 85 -7.21 17.76 43.71
CA PHE A 85 -7.62 16.47 43.15
C PHE A 85 -8.57 15.73 44.09
N ARG A 86 -8.29 15.74 45.41
CA ARG A 86 -9.15 15.13 46.42
C ARG A 86 -10.50 15.84 46.52
N SER A 87 -10.51 17.18 46.59
CA SER A 87 -11.76 17.95 46.68
C SER A 87 -12.62 17.82 45.41
N ALA A 88 -11.98 17.82 44.23
CA ALA A 88 -12.67 17.61 42.96
C ALA A 88 -13.27 16.20 42.83
N LEU A 89 -12.62 15.18 43.42
CA LEU A 89 -13.13 13.81 43.43
C LEU A 89 -14.29 13.64 44.43
N ILE A 90 -14.27 14.33 45.57
CA ILE A 90 -15.40 14.39 46.52
C ILE A 90 -16.63 15.06 45.87
N LEU A 91 -16.42 16.13 45.12
CA LEU A 91 -17.49 16.86 44.42
C LEU A 91 -17.99 16.14 43.15
N GLY A 92 -17.25 15.14 42.66
CA GLY A 92 -17.55 14.44 41.40
C GLY A 92 -17.41 15.33 40.17
N ASP A 93 -16.31 16.10 40.10
CA ASP A 93 -16.06 17.06 39.02
C ASP A 93 -16.10 16.38 37.64
N ARG A 94 -16.72 17.08 36.68
CA ARG A 94 -16.94 16.60 35.32
C ARG A 94 -15.65 16.26 34.61
N SER A 95 -14.71 17.20 34.65
CA SER A 95 -13.47 17.11 33.87
C SER A 95 -12.63 15.96 34.40
N LEU A 96 -12.48 15.90 35.73
CA LEU A 96 -11.67 14.90 36.40
C LEU A 96 -12.23 13.48 36.22
N THR A 97 -13.51 13.26 36.51
CA THR A 97 -14.10 11.91 36.40
C THR A 97 -14.15 11.44 34.95
N THR A 98 -14.40 12.34 33.98
CA THR A 98 -14.35 11.99 32.55
C THR A 98 -12.94 11.60 32.12
N HIS A 99 -11.91 12.30 32.61
CA HIS A 99 -10.53 11.96 32.31
C HIS A 99 -10.12 10.60 32.91
N ILE A 100 -10.51 10.33 34.17
CA ILE A 100 -10.27 9.03 34.82
C ILE A 100 -11.00 7.91 34.06
N LEU A 101 -12.28 8.09 33.74
CA LEU A 101 -13.06 7.11 32.97
C LEU A 101 -12.47 6.86 31.59
N SER A 102 -12.06 7.91 30.88
CA SER A 102 -11.36 7.79 29.61
C SER A 102 -10.13 6.89 29.76
N TRP A 103 -9.28 7.17 30.75
CA TRP A 103 -8.06 6.42 30.97
C TRP A 103 -8.32 4.95 31.33
N LEU A 104 -9.30 4.68 32.19
CA LEU A 104 -9.69 3.33 32.59
C LEU A 104 -10.23 2.53 31.40
N LEU A 105 -11.15 3.11 30.63
CA LEU A 105 -11.85 2.42 29.54
C LEU A 105 -10.91 2.06 28.39
N HIS A 106 -9.97 2.94 28.02
CA HIS A 106 -8.96 2.65 26.99
C HIS A 106 -8.02 1.49 27.38
N ARG A 107 -7.88 1.18 28.67
CA ARG A 107 -6.90 0.22 29.18
C ARG A 107 -7.53 -0.95 29.93
N LEU A 108 -8.83 -1.18 29.80
CA LEU A 108 -9.56 -2.21 30.55
C LEU A 108 -8.87 -3.58 30.63
N PRO A 109 -8.39 -4.20 29.52
CA PRO A 109 -7.76 -5.52 29.60
C PRO A 109 -6.44 -5.50 30.37
N ALA A 110 -5.64 -4.45 30.17
CA ALA A 110 -4.36 -4.28 30.87
C ALA A 110 -4.56 -3.99 32.35
N LEU A 111 -5.60 -3.22 32.67
CA LEU A 111 -6.00 -2.87 34.03
C LEU A 111 -6.57 -4.07 34.79
N LYS A 112 -7.44 -4.89 34.18
CA LYS A 112 -7.91 -6.15 34.78
C LYS A 112 -6.75 -7.07 35.16
N LYS A 113 -5.79 -7.25 34.24
CA LYS A 113 -4.56 -8.01 34.51
C LYS A 113 -3.75 -7.40 35.65
N ARG A 114 -3.64 -6.07 35.68
CA ARG A 114 -2.90 -5.35 36.72
C ARG A 114 -3.56 -5.48 38.09
N ALA A 115 -4.88 -5.34 38.17
CA ALA A 115 -5.66 -5.58 39.38
C ALA A 115 -5.47 -7.01 39.89
N TYR A 116 -5.57 -8.00 39.00
CA TYR A 116 -5.27 -9.40 39.34
C TYR A 116 -3.86 -9.57 39.90
N LEU A 117 -2.83 -9.05 39.21
CA LEU A 117 -1.45 -9.15 39.66
C LEU A 117 -1.18 -8.39 40.97
N SER A 118 -1.89 -7.30 41.23
CA SER A 118 -1.70 -6.50 42.44
C SER A 118 -1.99 -7.30 43.72
N LYS A 119 -2.94 -8.23 43.68
CA LYS A 119 -3.28 -9.12 44.81
C LYS A 119 -2.10 -9.97 45.28
N TYR A 120 -1.16 -10.26 44.37
CA TYR A 120 -0.02 -11.12 44.63
C TYR A 120 1.32 -10.37 44.65
N LEU A 121 1.40 -9.20 44.02
CA LEU A 121 2.65 -8.44 43.86
C LEU A 121 2.76 -7.21 44.77
N VAL A 122 1.66 -6.75 45.38
CA VAL A 122 1.73 -5.69 46.41
C VAL A 122 2.35 -6.31 47.66
N LYS A 123 3.54 -5.83 48.01
CA LYS A 123 4.28 -6.31 49.18
C LYS A 123 3.59 -5.85 50.46
N ILE A 124 3.56 -6.74 51.44
CA ILE A 124 3.18 -6.37 52.80
C ILE A 124 4.32 -5.52 53.38
N GLU A 125 4.00 -4.29 53.77
CA GLU A 125 4.95 -3.41 54.47
C GLU A 125 5.08 -3.89 55.93
N LEU A 126 6.31 -4.23 56.34
CA LEU A 126 6.59 -4.63 57.72
C LEU A 126 6.66 -3.39 58.61
N SER A 127 6.00 -3.42 59.76
CA SER A 127 6.14 -2.36 60.76
C SER A 127 7.56 -2.34 61.34
N PRO A 128 8.12 -1.16 61.66
CA PRO A 128 9.49 -1.01 62.15
C PRO A 128 9.76 -1.76 63.47
N GLU A 129 8.72 -2.13 64.22
CA GLU A 129 8.83 -2.94 65.44
C GLU A 129 9.12 -4.43 65.16
N VAL A 130 8.72 -4.94 64.00
CA VAL A 130 8.84 -6.35 63.61
C VAL A 130 10.09 -6.59 62.75
N GLU A 131 10.67 -5.52 62.20
CA GLU A 131 11.87 -5.55 61.36
C GLU A 131 13.14 -5.98 62.12
N GLY A 132 13.13 -5.90 63.46
CA GLY A 132 14.23 -6.35 64.32
C GLY A 132 14.27 -7.86 64.58
N ASP A 133 13.22 -8.61 64.26
CA ASP A 133 13.14 -10.05 64.52
C ASP A 133 13.77 -10.87 63.37
N HIS A 134 14.77 -11.68 63.71
CA HIS A 134 15.53 -12.47 62.73
C HIS A 134 14.67 -13.53 62.04
N ASP A 135 13.72 -14.15 62.76
CA ASP A 135 12.89 -15.21 62.20
C ASP A 135 11.86 -14.64 61.20
N VAL A 136 11.32 -13.45 61.49
CA VAL A 136 10.40 -12.74 60.58
C VAL A 136 11.12 -12.29 59.31
N LEU A 137 12.38 -11.85 59.41
CA LEU A 137 13.19 -11.49 58.25
C LEU A 137 13.45 -12.68 57.33
N ILE A 138 13.71 -13.88 57.87
CA ILE A 138 13.89 -15.10 57.07
C ILE A 138 12.60 -15.45 56.32
N ILE A 139 11.45 -15.40 56.99
CA ILE A 139 10.14 -15.66 56.38
C ILE A 139 9.83 -14.61 55.30
N TYR A 140 10.14 -13.35 55.55
CA TYR A 140 9.94 -12.28 54.57
C TYR A 140 10.83 -12.46 53.33
N GLN A 141 12.07 -12.93 53.48
CA GLN A 141 12.94 -13.29 52.35
C GLN A 141 12.37 -14.47 51.55
N GLN A 142 11.82 -15.49 52.21
CA GLN A 142 11.14 -16.61 51.54
C GLN A 142 9.91 -16.13 50.75
N TYR A 143 9.10 -15.25 51.35
CA TYR A 143 7.97 -14.60 50.69
C TYR A 143 8.40 -13.82 49.44
N GLN A 144 9.48 -13.04 49.52
CA GLN A 144 10.01 -12.32 48.36
C GLN A 144 10.48 -13.27 47.25
N ARG A 145 11.14 -14.39 47.58
CA ARG A 145 11.53 -15.41 46.60
C ARG A 145 10.32 -16.02 45.90
N MET A 146 9.25 -16.34 46.65
CA MET A 146 8.00 -16.85 46.06
C MET A 146 7.34 -15.84 45.12
N ILE A 147 7.38 -14.55 45.45
CA ILE A 147 6.90 -13.50 44.54
C ILE A 147 7.68 -13.51 43.21
N ASP A 148 9.01 -13.63 43.27
CA ASP A 148 9.85 -13.62 42.07
C ASP A 148 9.71 -14.90 41.24
N GLU A 149 9.51 -16.05 41.89
CA GLU A 149 9.12 -17.30 41.23
C GLU A 149 7.77 -17.16 40.51
N PHE A 150 6.77 -16.58 41.18
CA PHE A 150 5.46 -16.29 40.58
C PHE A 150 5.57 -15.41 39.34
N LYS A 151 6.39 -14.34 39.37
CA LYS A 151 6.61 -13.48 38.19
C LYS A 151 7.17 -14.26 37.01
N THR A 152 8.12 -15.16 37.27
CA THR A 152 8.78 -15.98 36.24
C THR A 152 7.81 -16.97 35.60
N ILE A 153 7.03 -17.67 36.42
CA ILE A 153 6.03 -18.64 35.96
C ILE A 153 4.90 -17.93 35.22
N HIS A 154 4.36 -16.85 35.77
CA HIS A 154 3.28 -16.08 35.13
C HIS A 154 3.73 -15.47 33.80
N GLY A 155 4.97 -14.97 33.71
CA GLY A 155 5.55 -14.49 32.46
C GLY A 155 5.63 -15.57 31.38
N SER A 156 6.06 -16.77 31.76
CA SER A 156 6.10 -17.94 30.86
C SER A 156 4.71 -18.41 30.44
N TYR A 157 3.73 -18.37 31.34
CA TYR A 157 2.34 -18.70 31.01
C TYR A 157 1.73 -17.73 30.00
N GLU A 158 1.99 -16.43 30.12
CA GLU A 158 1.47 -15.44 29.17
C GLU A 158 2.06 -15.55 27.77
N SER A 159 3.35 -15.87 27.65
CA SER A 159 3.97 -16.08 26.35
C SER A 159 3.37 -17.32 25.66
N LEU A 160 3.15 -18.40 26.41
CA LEU A 160 2.48 -19.59 25.92
C LEU A 160 1.01 -19.31 25.54
N LYS A 161 0.27 -18.54 26.33
CA LYS A 161 -1.12 -18.17 26.02
C LYS A 161 -1.25 -17.43 24.69
N LYS A 162 -0.30 -16.55 24.35
CA LYS A 162 -0.26 -15.89 23.04
C LYS A 162 -0.04 -16.90 21.90
N SER A 163 0.81 -17.91 22.13
CA SER A 163 1.04 -18.99 21.16
C SER A 163 -0.21 -19.85 20.91
N ILE A 164 -1.02 -20.09 21.94
CA ILE A 164 -2.26 -20.87 21.83
C ILE A 164 -3.26 -20.25 20.84
N ALA A 165 -3.34 -18.93 20.71
CA ALA A 165 -4.22 -18.28 19.74
C ALA A 165 -3.83 -18.64 18.29
N SER A 166 -2.52 -18.67 18.01
CA SER A 166 -1.99 -19.13 16.71
C SER A 166 -2.30 -20.61 16.45
N VAL A 167 -2.28 -21.45 17.49
CA VAL A 167 -2.66 -22.87 17.35
C VAL A 167 -4.13 -23.04 16.97
N HIS A 168 -5.04 -22.21 17.48
CA HIS A 168 -6.48 -22.28 17.13
C HIS A 168 -6.73 -21.88 15.67
N GLU A 169 -6.02 -20.89 15.16
CA GLU A 169 -6.09 -20.50 13.74
C GLU A 169 -5.60 -21.64 12.85
N VAL A 170 -4.44 -22.23 13.17
CA VAL A 170 -3.92 -23.40 12.43
C VAL A 170 -4.89 -24.58 12.49
N GLN A 171 -5.49 -24.87 13.65
CA GLN A 171 -6.50 -25.93 13.75
C GLN A 171 -7.73 -25.66 12.88
N LYS A 172 -8.19 -24.40 12.81
CA LYS A 172 -9.30 -24.01 11.94
C LYS A 172 -8.95 -24.19 10.47
N ASP A 173 -7.74 -23.80 10.07
CA ASP A 173 -7.26 -23.93 8.69
C ASP A 173 -7.09 -25.41 8.31
N VAL A 174 -6.53 -26.24 9.20
CA VAL A 174 -6.43 -27.69 9.00
C VAL A 174 -7.81 -28.30 8.80
N LYS A 175 -8.80 -27.93 9.62
CA LYS A 175 -10.16 -28.42 9.46
C LYS A 175 -10.78 -28.00 8.12
N ALA A 176 -10.57 -26.75 7.69
CA ALA A 176 -11.04 -26.28 6.39
C ALA A 176 -10.38 -27.06 5.24
N MET A 177 -9.07 -27.32 5.32
CA MET A 177 -8.36 -28.14 4.33
C MET A 177 -8.84 -29.61 4.33
N GLU A 178 -9.19 -30.17 5.49
CA GLU A 178 -9.77 -31.51 5.59
C GLU A 178 -11.15 -31.59 4.93
N ASP A 179 -12.01 -30.60 5.17
CA ASP A 179 -13.33 -30.48 4.54
C ASP A 179 -13.20 -30.33 3.01
N GLU A 180 -12.28 -29.49 2.53
CA GLU A 180 -11.99 -29.34 1.09
C GLU A 180 -11.47 -30.64 0.48
N ARG A 181 -10.57 -31.34 1.16
CA ARG A 181 -10.05 -32.65 0.72
C ARG A 181 -11.18 -33.65 0.59
N GLU A 182 -12.10 -33.69 1.55
CA GLU A 182 -13.25 -34.60 1.50
C GLU A 182 -14.19 -34.25 0.33
N GLN A 183 -14.50 -32.96 0.13
CA GLN A 183 -15.30 -32.51 -1.01
C GLN A 183 -14.67 -32.88 -2.37
N ILE A 184 -13.36 -32.68 -2.51
CA ILE A 184 -12.61 -33.06 -3.73
C ILE A 184 -12.63 -34.57 -3.91
N ALA A 185 -12.46 -35.35 -2.84
CA ALA A 185 -12.50 -36.81 -2.89
C ALA A 185 -13.89 -37.31 -3.34
N GLN A 186 -14.97 -36.76 -2.78
CA GLN A 186 -16.35 -37.09 -3.18
C GLN A 186 -16.61 -36.71 -4.65
N LYS A 187 -16.22 -35.51 -5.08
CA LYS A 187 -16.33 -35.09 -6.50
C LYS A 187 -15.55 -36.02 -7.42
N THR A 188 -14.33 -36.39 -7.04
CA THR A 188 -13.48 -37.32 -7.80
C THR A 188 -14.13 -38.70 -7.88
N GLN A 189 -14.70 -39.21 -6.79
CA GLN A 189 -15.42 -40.47 -6.79
C GLN A 189 -16.65 -40.42 -7.70
N ASN A 190 -17.41 -39.33 -7.68
CA ASN A 190 -18.54 -39.14 -8.59
C ASN A 190 -18.11 -39.12 -10.06
N ILE A 191 -17.00 -38.44 -10.39
CA ILE A 191 -16.45 -38.44 -11.74
C ILE A 191 -15.97 -39.84 -12.14
N LYS A 192 -15.25 -40.54 -11.26
CA LYS A 192 -14.81 -41.93 -11.48
C LYS A 192 -15.97 -42.92 -11.64
N ARG A 193 -17.14 -42.64 -11.07
CA ARG A 193 -18.36 -43.44 -11.30
C ARG A 193 -19.00 -43.13 -12.66
N ARG A 194 -18.90 -41.88 -13.13
CA ARG A 194 -19.44 -41.46 -14.43
C ARG A 194 -18.55 -41.86 -15.61
N VAL A 195 -17.25 -41.95 -15.39
CA VAL A 195 -16.28 -42.34 -16.41
C VAL A 195 -15.70 -43.69 -16.02
N ASP A 196 -15.94 -44.72 -16.82
CA ASP A 196 -15.43 -46.07 -16.56
C ASP A 196 -13.91 -46.11 -16.77
N VAL A 197 -13.18 -45.82 -15.70
CA VAL A 197 -11.71 -45.73 -15.70
C VAL A 197 -11.05 -47.06 -16.02
N ASN A 198 -11.73 -48.17 -15.72
CA ASN A 198 -11.18 -49.52 -15.89
C ASN A 198 -11.39 -50.05 -17.32
N ALA A 199 -12.43 -49.61 -18.02
CA ALA A 199 -12.67 -49.99 -19.40
C ALA A 199 -11.65 -49.36 -20.39
N ASN A 200 -11.13 -48.16 -20.08
CA ASN A 200 -10.27 -47.38 -20.98
C ASN A 200 -8.99 -46.85 -20.28
N ALA A 201 -8.29 -47.70 -19.53
CA ALA A 201 -7.12 -47.31 -18.75
C ALA A 201 -5.99 -46.67 -19.59
N GLU A 202 -5.77 -47.15 -20.82
CA GLU A 202 -4.77 -46.60 -21.75
C GLU A 202 -5.14 -45.18 -22.20
N TYR A 203 -6.41 -44.91 -22.47
CA TYR A 203 -6.88 -43.57 -22.84
C TYR A 203 -6.73 -42.58 -21.69
N PHE A 204 -6.95 -43.02 -20.44
CA PHE A 204 -6.71 -42.21 -19.26
C PHE A 204 -5.23 -41.88 -19.06
N ALA A 205 -4.33 -42.83 -19.31
CA ALA A 205 -2.89 -42.57 -19.27
C ALA A 205 -2.49 -41.52 -20.31
N LEU A 206 -3.00 -41.63 -21.54
CA LEU A 206 -2.75 -40.68 -22.62
C LEU A 206 -3.30 -39.28 -22.30
N VAL A 207 -4.51 -39.19 -21.75
CA VAL A 207 -5.12 -37.90 -21.33
C VAL A 207 -4.34 -37.27 -20.18
N LYS A 208 -3.83 -38.08 -19.24
CA LYS A 208 -2.97 -37.60 -18.15
C LYS A 208 -1.66 -37.02 -18.71
N GLU A 209 -1.00 -37.75 -19.61
CA GLU A 209 0.23 -37.29 -20.26
C GLU A 209 -0.02 -36.01 -21.07
N TYR A 210 -1.09 -35.95 -21.86
CA TYR A 210 -1.49 -34.72 -22.56
C TYR A 210 -1.74 -33.55 -21.62
N ARG A 211 -2.38 -33.77 -20.46
CA ARG A 211 -2.64 -32.72 -19.47
C ARG A 211 -1.34 -32.22 -18.84
N GLU A 212 -0.41 -33.12 -18.53
CA GLU A 212 0.91 -32.78 -17.98
C GLU A 212 1.74 -31.99 -19.00
N GLU A 213 1.79 -32.43 -20.25
CA GLU A 213 2.47 -31.71 -21.34
C GLU A 213 1.82 -30.36 -21.63
N LYS A 214 0.47 -30.27 -21.61
CA LYS A 214 -0.24 -29.01 -21.75
C LYS A 214 0.08 -28.04 -20.61
N ALA A 215 0.11 -28.51 -19.36
CA ALA A 215 0.45 -27.67 -18.22
C ALA A 215 1.90 -27.15 -18.28
N LYS A 216 2.85 -28.01 -18.70
CA LYS A 216 4.24 -27.58 -18.96
C LYS A 216 4.29 -26.54 -20.08
N ASN A 217 3.57 -26.77 -21.17
CA ASN A 217 3.50 -25.83 -22.29
C ASN A 217 2.91 -24.47 -21.85
N ASP A 218 1.81 -24.47 -21.09
CA ASP A 218 1.20 -23.25 -20.54
C ASP A 218 2.18 -22.50 -19.61
N GLN A 219 2.96 -23.23 -18.79
CA GLN A 219 4.01 -22.65 -17.96
C GLN A 219 5.14 -22.02 -18.78
N ILE A 220 5.59 -22.69 -19.85
CA ILE A 220 6.61 -22.17 -20.77
C ILE A 220 6.09 -20.92 -21.47
N TYR A 221 4.85 -20.90 -21.94
CA TYR A 221 4.23 -19.71 -22.54
C TYR A 221 4.15 -18.55 -21.57
N ALA A 222 3.76 -18.79 -20.31
CA ALA A 222 3.75 -17.75 -19.28
C ALA A 222 5.15 -17.20 -18.99
N GLN A 223 6.17 -18.07 -18.95
CA GLN A 223 7.57 -17.66 -18.79
C GLN A 223 8.07 -16.86 -19.99
N LEU A 224 7.73 -17.27 -21.21
CA LEU A 224 8.10 -16.57 -22.43
C LEU A 224 7.50 -15.15 -22.45
N GLN A 225 6.20 -15.02 -22.16
CA GLN A 225 5.54 -13.72 -22.05
C GLN A 225 6.19 -12.85 -20.97
N GLN A 226 6.54 -13.43 -19.82
CA GLN A 226 7.23 -12.68 -18.77
C GLN A 226 8.63 -12.22 -19.22
N GLN A 227 9.38 -13.06 -19.93
CA GLN A 227 10.70 -12.71 -20.45
C GLN A 227 10.61 -11.65 -21.55
N ASP A 228 9.64 -11.73 -22.46
CA ASP A 228 9.41 -10.73 -23.50
C ASP A 228 9.10 -9.36 -22.87
N VAL A 229 8.21 -9.32 -21.87
CA VAL A 229 7.91 -8.09 -21.13
C VAL A 229 9.14 -7.54 -20.42
N GLN A 230 9.98 -8.40 -19.82
CA GLN A 230 11.23 -7.97 -19.20
C GLN A 230 12.23 -7.43 -20.22
N SER A 231 12.37 -8.08 -21.37
CA SER A 231 13.24 -7.63 -22.47
C SER A 231 12.79 -6.27 -22.99
N ASP A 232 11.50 -6.09 -23.24
CA ASP A 232 10.93 -4.81 -23.67
C ASP A 232 11.18 -3.69 -22.63
N GLN A 233 11.04 -3.99 -21.35
CA GLN A 233 11.34 -3.03 -20.28
C GLN A 233 12.82 -2.64 -20.26
N ILE A 234 13.73 -3.60 -20.44
CA ILE A 234 15.17 -3.35 -20.50
C ILE A 234 15.51 -2.53 -21.74
N ASP A 235 14.97 -2.86 -22.91
CA ASP A 235 15.16 -2.13 -24.16
C ASP A 235 14.64 -0.69 -24.08
N GLN A 236 13.50 -0.47 -23.43
CA GLN A 236 12.97 0.87 -23.18
C GLN A 236 13.90 1.66 -22.24
N LYS A 237 14.39 1.05 -21.17
CA LYS A 237 15.37 1.69 -20.26
C LYS A 237 16.67 2.02 -20.99
N PHE A 238 17.18 1.10 -21.78
CA PHE A 238 18.39 1.29 -22.57
C PHE A 238 18.24 2.46 -23.55
N LYS A 239 17.13 2.51 -24.32
CA LYS A 239 16.83 3.63 -25.23
C LYS A 239 16.75 4.97 -24.51
N ARG A 240 16.13 5.03 -23.31
CA ARG A 240 16.08 6.25 -22.49
C ARG A 240 17.47 6.71 -22.05
N LEU A 241 18.31 5.77 -21.59
CA LEU A 241 19.69 6.09 -21.19
C LEU A 241 20.54 6.53 -22.39
N GLU A 242 20.40 5.89 -23.56
CA GLU A 242 21.05 6.34 -24.80
C GLU A 242 20.64 7.77 -25.17
N GLN A 243 19.35 8.10 -25.04
CA GLN A 243 18.84 9.44 -25.31
C GLN A 243 19.42 10.47 -24.33
N GLN A 244 19.40 10.20 -23.02
CA GLN A 244 20.01 11.07 -22.01
C GLN A 244 21.51 11.28 -22.25
N LEU A 245 22.23 10.24 -22.66
CA LEU A 245 23.65 10.34 -23.01
C LEU A 245 23.85 11.21 -24.27
N LYS A 246 22.99 11.09 -25.28
CA LYS A 246 23.03 11.93 -26.47
C LYS A 246 22.71 13.39 -26.15
N GLU A 247 21.71 13.66 -25.32
CA GLU A 247 21.34 15.00 -24.85
C GLU A 247 22.48 15.64 -24.07
N THR A 248 23.06 14.95 -23.09
CA THR A 248 24.21 15.45 -22.31
C THR A 248 25.43 15.73 -23.19
N LYS A 249 25.74 14.86 -24.16
CA LYS A 249 26.81 15.12 -25.15
C LYS A 249 26.51 16.34 -26.02
N ASN A 250 25.29 16.46 -26.53
CA ASN A 250 24.88 17.61 -27.34
C ASN A 250 24.95 18.91 -26.54
N ASN A 251 24.54 18.89 -25.27
CA ASN A 251 24.61 20.03 -24.37
C ASN A 251 26.06 20.44 -24.05
N PHE A 252 26.98 19.49 -23.95
CA PHE A 252 28.41 19.76 -23.75
C PHE A 252 29.11 20.28 -25.02
N GLN A 253 28.68 19.83 -26.20
CA GLN A 253 29.23 20.24 -27.50
C GLN A 253 28.62 21.56 -28.03
N ALA A 254 27.41 21.92 -27.58
CA ALA A 254 26.79 23.20 -27.89
C ALA A 254 27.48 24.32 -27.11
N SER A 255 28.57 24.85 -27.67
CA SER A 255 29.21 26.07 -27.19
C SER A 255 28.23 27.25 -27.31
N GLY A 256 27.44 27.51 -26.26
CA GLY A 256 26.50 28.63 -26.22
C GLY A 256 25.28 28.48 -25.31
N THR A 257 24.99 27.30 -24.77
CA THR A 257 23.88 27.12 -23.83
C THR A 257 24.27 27.63 -22.44
N SER A 258 23.59 28.67 -21.95
CA SER A 258 23.76 29.13 -20.57
C SER A 258 23.25 28.05 -19.61
N PRO A 259 23.86 27.87 -18.42
CA PRO A 259 23.30 27.03 -17.35
C PRO A 259 21.83 27.37 -17.04
N GLN A 260 21.42 28.62 -17.22
CA GLN A 260 20.05 29.07 -17.02
C GLN A 260 19.09 28.48 -18.06
N ASP A 261 19.46 28.47 -19.34
CA ASP A 261 18.62 27.90 -20.42
C ASP A 261 18.42 26.38 -20.25
N LEU A 262 19.42 25.71 -19.66
CA LEU A 262 19.34 24.28 -19.31
C LEU A 262 18.36 24.04 -18.16
N ILE A 263 18.37 24.90 -17.15
CA ILE A 263 17.43 24.83 -16.03
C ILE A 263 16.00 25.05 -16.53
N ASP A 264 15.77 26.09 -17.35
CA ASP A 264 14.43 26.41 -17.87
C ASP A 264 13.84 25.24 -18.69
N ARG A 265 14.66 24.59 -19.54
CA ARG A 265 14.23 23.39 -20.28
C ARG A 265 13.91 22.21 -19.36
N LEU A 266 14.74 21.96 -18.35
CA LEU A 266 14.50 20.89 -17.38
C LEU A 266 13.24 21.15 -16.55
N GLU A 267 12.97 22.40 -16.19
CA GLU A 267 11.75 22.79 -15.50
C GLU A 267 10.51 22.55 -16.35
N ASP A 268 10.55 22.89 -17.63
CA ASP A 268 9.43 22.63 -18.55
C ASP A 268 9.22 21.14 -18.81
N GLU A 269 10.29 20.35 -18.95
CA GLU A 269 10.19 18.89 -19.00
C GLU A 269 9.60 18.29 -17.73
N VAL A 270 9.98 18.79 -16.55
CA VAL A 270 9.45 18.34 -15.27
C VAL A 270 7.96 18.69 -15.17
N LYS A 271 7.54 19.88 -15.62
CA LYS A 271 6.12 20.26 -15.67
C LYS A 271 5.32 19.33 -16.59
N ILE A 272 5.83 19.02 -17.78
CA ILE A 272 5.17 18.10 -18.73
C ILE A 272 5.09 16.69 -18.13
N LYS A 273 6.19 16.18 -17.56
CA LYS A 273 6.24 14.84 -16.93
C LYS A 273 5.32 14.74 -15.72
N ARG A 274 5.22 15.79 -14.89
CA ARG A 274 4.26 15.85 -13.78
C ARG A 274 2.82 15.78 -14.29
N HIS A 275 2.47 16.58 -15.30
CA HIS A 275 1.13 16.51 -15.89
C HIS A 275 0.79 15.11 -16.43
N LEU A 276 1.75 14.45 -17.08
CA LEU A 276 1.58 13.09 -17.57
C LEU A 276 1.37 12.07 -16.45
N ILE A 277 2.10 12.19 -15.33
CA ILE A 277 2.03 11.29 -14.17
C ILE A 277 0.77 11.55 -13.32
N ASP A 278 0.37 12.80 -13.15
CA ASP A 278 -0.70 13.18 -12.22
C ASP A 278 -2.09 13.06 -12.87
N GLU A 279 -2.23 13.35 -14.16
CA GLU A 279 -3.53 13.41 -14.82
C GLU A 279 -3.72 12.33 -15.91
N VAL A 280 -2.77 12.23 -16.86
CA VAL A 280 -2.99 11.45 -18.10
C VAL A 280 -2.83 9.95 -17.86
N LEU A 281 -1.66 9.51 -17.37
CA LEU A 281 -1.36 8.09 -17.17
C LEU A 281 -2.31 7.42 -16.17
N PRO A 282 -2.66 8.03 -15.01
CA PRO A 282 -3.63 7.42 -14.10
C PRO A 282 -5.00 7.25 -14.75
N SER A 283 -5.47 8.25 -15.49
CA SER A 283 -6.76 8.17 -16.19
C SER A 283 -6.77 7.06 -17.25
N GLU A 284 -5.72 6.96 -18.08
CA GLU A 284 -5.59 5.90 -19.08
C GLU A 284 -5.48 4.51 -18.43
N LEU A 285 -4.72 4.39 -17.35
CA LEU A 285 -4.52 3.14 -16.62
C LEU A 285 -5.82 2.69 -15.94
N ASP A 286 -6.60 3.60 -15.35
CA ASP A 286 -7.91 3.31 -14.79
C ASP A 286 -8.93 2.91 -15.86
N GLN A 287 -8.90 3.52 -17.05
CA GLN A 287 -9.72 3.08 -18.18
C GLN A 287 -9.34 1.67 -18.64
N LEU A 288 -8.04 1.37 -18.75
CA LEU A 288 -7.56 0.05 -19.15
C LEU A 288 -7.91 -1.02 -18.11
N LYS A 289 -7.75 -0.72 -16.81
CA LYS A 289 -8.17 -1.59 -15.71
C LYS A 289 -9.66 -1.89 -15.76
N LYS A 290 -10.50 -0.86 -15.93
CA LYS A 290 -11.95 -1.05 -16.08
C LYS A 290 -12.29 -1.96 -17.27
N TYR A 291 -11.62 -1.75 -18.41
CA TYR A 291 -11.80 -2.59 -19.59
C TYR A 291 -11.41 -4.05 -19.33
N VAL A 292 -10.29 -4.30 -18.64
CA VAL A 292 -9.87 -5.66 -18.25
C VAL A 292 -10.86 -6.29 -17.27
N ASP A 293 -11.28 -5.55 -16.24
CA ASP A 293 -12.28 -6.00 -15.27
C ASP A 293 -13.61 -6.38 -15.96
N ASP A 294 -14.02 -5.60 -16.95
CA ASP A 294 -15.25 -5.85 -17.71
C ASP A 294 -15.10 -7.09 -18.60
N ILE A 295 -13.95 -7.32 -19.24
CA ILE A 295 -13.67 -8.56 -19.97
C ILE A 295 -13.67 -9.77 -19.01
N GLN A 296 -13.03 -9.66 -17.85
CA GLN A 296 -13.01 -10.73 -16.85
C GLN A 296 -14.41 -11.05 -16.31
N LYS A 297 -15.27 -10.05 -16.14
CA LYS A 297 -16.68 -10.26 -15.80
C LYS A 297 -17.44 -10.98 -16.93
N ILE A 298 -17.16 -10.66 -18.18
CA ILE A 298 -17.77 -11.34 -19.34
C ILE A 298 -17.30 -12.81 -19.40
N GLU A 299 -16.01 -13.08 -19.17
CA GLU A 299 -15.45 -14.43 -19.17
C GLU A 299 -15.97 -15.30 -18.01
N SER A 300 -16.12 -14.71 -16.82
CA SER A 300 -16.65 -15.40 -15.64
C SER A 300 -18.16 -15.65 -15.69
N GLN A 301 -18.89 -14.98 -16.58
CA GLN A 301 -20.31 -15.23 -16.80
C GLN A 301 -20.50 -16.47 -17.69
N PRO A 302 -21.35 -17.43 -17.29
CA PRO A 302 -21.69 -18.58 -18.15
C PRO A 302 -22.35 -18.07 -19.43
N GLN A 303 -22.00 -18.66 -20.59
CA GLN A 303 -22.38 -18.19 -21.93
C GLN A 303 -23.77 -17.54 -21.96
N MET A 304 -23.77 -16.21 -22.03
CA MET A 304 -24.98 -15.40 -21.96
C MET A 304 -25.86 -15.74 -23.16
N SER A 305 -27.07 -16.23 -22.91
CA SER A 305 -28.05 -16.48 -23.98
C SER A 305 -28.33 -15.18 -24.75
N ASN A 306 -28.47 -15.26 -26.08
CA ASN A 306 -28.77 -14.12 -26.96
C ASN A 306 -29.97 -13.28 -26.46
N ASP A 307 -30.91 -13.90 -25.76
CA ASP A 307 -32.07 -13.22 -25.14
C ASP A 307 -31.69 -12.23 -24.04
N TYR A 308 -30.64 -12.50 -23.26
CA TYR A 308 -30.17 -11.57 -22.24
C TYR A 308 -29.45 -10.36 -22.87
N LEU A 309 -28.65 -10.59 -23.91
CA LEU A 309 -28.00 -9.50 -24.66
C LEU A 309 -29.04 -8.58 -25.29
N ASN A 310 -30.11 -9.15 -25.85
CA ASN A 310 -31.23 -8.36 -26.38
C ASN A 310 -31.93 -7.53 -25.30
N LYS A 311 -32.17 -8.10 -24.11
CA LYS A 311 -32.73 -7.35 -22.97
C LYS A 311 -31.82 -6.20 -22.52
N LEU A 312 -30.51 -6.45 -22.44
CA LEU A 312 -29.54 -5.42 -22.06
C LEU A 312 -29.47 -4.30 -23.12
N GLN A 313 -29.55 -4.65 -24.39
CA GLN A 313 -29.57 -3.67 -25.49
C GLN A 313 -30.84 -2.82 -25.49
N ILE A 314 -32.00 -3.40 -25.19
CA ILE A 314 -33.26 -2.65 -25.01
C ILE A 314 -33.13 -1.70 -23.82
N GLN A 315 -32.52 -2.14 -22.72
CA GLN A 315 -32.30 -1.30 -21.54
C GLN A 315 -31.34 -0.14 -21.82
N ILE A 316 -30.24 -0.37 -22.55
CA ILE A 316 -29.32 0.68 -22.99
C ILE A 316 -30.04 1.69 -23.89
N GLN A 317 -30.88 1.23 -24.82
CA GLN A 317 -31.65 2.12 -25.69
C GLN A 317 -32.68 2.95 -24.89
N ALA A 318 -33.32 2.37 -23.88
CA ALA A 318 -34.24 3.08 -23.00
C ALA A 318 -33.52 4.17 -22.18
N LEU A 319 -32.39 3.84 -21.57
CA LEU A 319 -31.55 4.78 -20.82
C LEU A 319 -31.00 5.90 -21.73
N ASN A 320 -30.56 5.58 -22.95
CA ASN A 320 -30.11 6.61 -23.90
C ASN A 320 -31.24 7.57 -24.28
N ARG A 321 -32.47 7.08 -24.43
CA ARG A 321 -33.64 7.94 -24.65
C ARG A 321 -33.89 8.84 -23.43
N GLU A 322 -33.81 8.29 -22.23
CA GLU A 322 -33.97 9.05 -21.00
C GLU A 322 -32.89 10.13 -20.86
N ILE A 323 -31.62 9.79 -21.10
CA ILE A 323 -30.51 10.75 -21.12
C ILE A 323 -30.77 11.85 -22.14
N ASN A 324 -31.19 11.51 -23.36
CA ASN A 324 -31.50 12.51 -24.39
C ASN A 324 -32.65 13.42 -23.95
N THR A 325 -33.71 12.88 -23.33
CA THR A 325 -34.81 13.71 -22.81
C THR A 325 -34.36 14.63 -21.67
N ILE A 326 -33.44 14.17 -20.80
CA ILE A 326 -32.86 14.99 -19.73
C ILE A 326 -31.97 16.09 -20.31
N VAL A 327 -31.19 15.78 -21.34
CA VAL A 327 -30.34 16.75 -22.05
C VAL A 327 -31.20 17.79 -22.76
N GLU A 328 -32.25 17.37 -23.49
CA GLU A 328 -33.21 18.27 -24.14
C GLU A 328 -33.93 19.15 -23.11
N ASN A 329 -34.42 18.57 -22.01
CA ASN A 329 -35.04 19.35 -20.93
C ASN A 329 -34.06 20.33 -20.27
N LYS A 330 -32.77 19.98 -20.14
CA LYS A 330 -31.72 20.89 -19.66
C LYS A 330 -31.41 22.01 -20.66
N MET A 331 -31.53 21.76 -21.95
CA MET A 331 -31.34 22.80 -22.98
C MET A 331 -32.56 23.74 -23.08
N LEU A 332 -33.78 23.22 -22.83
CA LEU A 332 -35.01 24.01 -22.83
C LEU A 332 -35.17 24.86 -21.56
N ASN A 333 -34.76 24.33 -20.40
CA ASN A 333 -34.73 25.07 -19.13
C ASN A 333 -33.43 25.86 -19.00
N ASN A 334 -33.27 26.87 -19.84
CA ASN A 334 -32.11 27.76 -19.84
C ASN A 334 -32.18 28.74 -18.64
N ASP A 335 -31.66 28.29 -17.49
CA ASP A 335 -31.54 29.12 -16.29
C ASP A 335 -30.49 30.22 -16.54
N PRO A 336 -30.76 31.53 -16.35
CA PRO A 336 -29.83 32.62 -16.67
C PRO A 336 -28.48 32.55 -15.95
N MET A 337 -28.43 31.84 -14.81
CA MET A 337 -27.18 31.56 -14.09
C MET A 337 -26.43 30.35 -14.66
N ALA A 338 -27.15 29.38 -15.24
CA ALA A 338 -26.56 28.24 -15.94
C ALA A 338 -25.91 28.65 -17.27
N ASP A 339 -26.37 29.73 -17.90
CA ASP A 339 -25.85 30.26 -19.16
C ASP A 339 -24.41 30.82 -19.01
N LYS A 340 -24.11 31.53 -17.91
CA LYS A 340 -22.73 31.93 -17.59
C LYS A 340 -21.81 30.74 -17.37
N MET A 341 -22.26 29.74 -16.58
CA MET A 341 -21.49 28.50 -16.40
C MET A 341 -21.38 27.67 -17.68
N ALA A 342 -22.38 27.71 -18.57
CA ALA A 342 -22.35 27.04 -19.87
C ALA A 342 -21.27 27.66 -20.76
N LEU A 343 -21.14 28.99 -20.78
CA LEU A 343 -20.07 29.69 -21.47
C LEU A 343 -18.70 29.32 -20.91
N PHE A 344 -18.55 29.23 -19.58
CA PHE A 344 -17.29 28.78 -18.95
C PHE A 344 -16.98 27.31 -19.25
N ARG A 345 -17.98 26.42 -19.29
CA ARG A 345 -17.81 25.02 -19.69
C ARG A 345 -17.45 24.89 -21.16
N GLN A 346 -18.05 25.69 -22.03
CA GLN A 346 -17.72 25.74 -23.45
C GLN A 346 -16.29 26.26 -23.66
N ASN A 347 -15.93 27.37 -23.01
CA ASN A 347 -14.58 27.91 -23.05
C ASN A 347 -13.55 26.89 -22.50
N ALA A 348 -13.87 26.19 -21.42
CA ALA A 348 -13.01 25.12 -20.88
C ALA A 348 -12.90 23.93 -21.85
N ALA A 349 -13.99 23.53 -22.51
CA ALA A 349 -13.98 22.48 -23.52
C ALA A 349 -13.18 22.89 -24.76
N ASP A 350 -13.29 24.13 -25.22
CA ASP A 350 -12.52 24.67 -26.35
C ASP A 350 -11.03 24.77 -26.01
N VAL A 351 -10.69 25.19 -24.79
CA VAL A 351 -9.30 25.21 -24.31
C VAL A 351 -8.76 23.78 -24.18
N ALA A 352 -9.53 22.84 -23.64
CA ALA A 352 -9.15 21.44 -23.55
C ALA A 352 -8.92 20.82 -24.93
N LYS A 353 -9.82 21.09 -25.90
CA LYS A 353 -9.69 20.62 -27.27
C LYS A 353 -8.48 21.25 -27.98
N LYS A 354 -8.22 22.55 -27.78
CA LYS A 354 -7.00 23.19 -28.30
C LYS A 354 -5.74 22.56 -27.70
N ARG A 355 -5.76 22.30 -26.38
CA ARG A 355 -4.66 21.64 -25.68
C ARG A 355 -4.41 20.23 -26.23
N GLU A 356 -5.47 19.46 -26.46
CA GLU A 356 -5.41 18.11 -27.05
C GLU A 356 -4.81 18.16 -28.47
N VAL A 357 -5.31 19.04 -29.34
CA VAL A 357 -4.78 19.22 -30.70
C VAL A 357 -3.30 19.63 -30.68
N THR A 358 -2.90 20.54 -29.80
CA THR A 358 -1.48 20.90 -29.65
C THR A 358 -0.64 19.75 -29.11
N SER A 359 -1.18 18.96 -28.18
CA SER A 359 -0.49 17.78 -27.64
C SER A 359 -0.29 16.71 -28.72
N ASP A 360 -1.27 16.50 -29.59
CA ASP A 360 -1.18 15.56 -30.70
C ASP A 360 -0.20 16.05 -31.76
N SER A 361 -0.18 17.35 -32.06
CA SER A 361 0.84 17.94 -32.95
C SER A 361 2.25 17.77 -32.41
N VAL A 362 2.45 17.88 -31.08
CA VAL A 362 3.75 17.62 -30.43
C VAL A 362 4.12 16.15 -30.55
N LYS A 363 3.19 15.22 -30.25
CA LYS A 363 3.41 13.77 -30.42
C LYS A 363 3.77 13.41 -31.86
N GLN A 364 3.12 14.04 -32.84
CA GLN A 364 3.41 13.80 -34.25
C GLN A 364 4.81 14.31 -34.64
N ALA A 365 5.20 15.51 -34.20
CA ALA A 365 6.55 16.02 -34.40
C ALA A 365 7.63 15.16 -33.71
N GLU A 366 7.35 14.64 -32.51
CA GLU A 366 8.23 13.69 -31.81
C GLU A 366 8.37 12.38 -32.58
N HIS A 367 7.28 11.85 -33.16
CA HIS A 367 7.31 10.66 -34.01
C HIS A 367 8.15 10.89 -35.27
N GLU A 368 7.94 12.01 -35.97
CA GLU A 368 8.72 12.38 -37.16
C GLU A 368 10.21 12.53 -36.84
N LEU A 369 10.55 13.16 -35.71
CA LEU A 369 11.93 13.29 -35.23
C LEU A 369 12.55 11.91 -35.00
N LYS A 370 11.82 11.01 -34.33
CA LYS A 370 12.26 9.64 -34.06
C LYS A 370 12.48 8.83 -35.36
N ASP A 371 11.60 9.00 -36.34
CA ASP A 371 11.73 8.36 -37.66
C ASP A 371 12.95 8.88 -38.42
N LEU A 372 13.14 10.20 -38.46
CA LEU A 372 14.33 10.82 -39.05
C LEU A 372 15.61 10.39 -38.35
N GLU A 373 15.60 10.26 -37.03
CA GLU A 373 16.73 9.71 -36.27
C GLU A 373 17.02 8.26 -36.60
N LYS A 374 15.99 7.42 -36.78
CA LYS A 374 16.13 6.03 -37.23
C LYS A 374 16.75 5.97 -38.63
N ILE A 375 16.28 6.81 -39.55
CA ILE A 375 16.84 6.93 -40.91
C ILE A 375 18.29 7.41 -40.86
N LEU A 376 18.64 8.35 -39.97
CA LEU A 376 20.02 8.78 -39.77
C LEU A 376 20.88 7.67 -39.18
N LYS A 377 20.35 6.86 -38.24
CA LYS A 377 21.06 5.72 -37.64
C LYS A 377 21.33 4.64 -38.69
N THR A 378 20.35 4.30 -39.52
CA THR A 378 20.53 3.33 -40.62
C THR A 378 21.48 3.83 -41.70
N LYS A 379 21.40 5.12 -42.08
CA LYS A 379 22.40 5.73 -42.97
C LYS A 379 23.80 5.72 -42.34
N ARG A 380 23.92 6.04 -41.05
CA ARG A 380 25.21 6.03 -40.33
C ARG A 380 25.79 4.62 -40.19
N SER A 381 24.98 3.59 -39.95
CA SER A 381 25.46 2.20 -39.93
C SER A 381 25.90 1.74 -41.33
N GLY A 382 25.13 2.08 -42.38
CA GLY A 382 25.53 1.81 -43.76
C GLY A 382 26.82 2.54 -44.20
N LEU A 383 27.13 3.69 -43.58
CA LEU A 383 28.38 4.43 -43.79
C LEU A 383 29.57 3.87 -42.98
N LYS A 384 29.35 2.99 -41.99
CA LYS A 384 30.42 2.37 -41.19
C LYS A 384 30.94 1.06 -41.79
N ASP A 385 30.10 0.33 -42.53
CA ASP A 385 30.47 -0.96 -43.17
C ASP A 385 31.09 -0.82 -44.57
N GLY A 386 31.12 0.39 -45.13
CA GLY A 386 31.84 0.67 -46.38
C GLY A 386 33.23 1.21 -46.08
N ASP A 387 34.26 0.61 -46.69
CA ASP A 387 35.65 1.08 -46.66
C ASP A 387 35.67 2.59 -46.92
N GLN A 388 36.02 3.38 -45.89
CA GLN A 388 35.81 4.82 -45.88
C GLN A 388 36.60 5.45 -47.04
N PRO A 389 35.94 5.97 -48.11
CA PRO A 389 36.68 6.64 -49.16
C PRO A 389 37.34 7.88 -48.54
N LEU A 390 38.67 7.98 -48.64
CA LEU A 390 39.39 9.18 -48.18
C LEU A 390 38.74 10.40 -48.86
N LYS A 391 38.28 11.37 -48.07
CA LYS A 391 37.66 12.61 -48.57
C LYS A 391 38.45 13.82 -48.08
N GLY A 392 38.41 14.89 -48.87
CA GLY A 392 39.01 16.18 -48.51
C GLY A 392 40.55 16.18 -48.53
N GLN A 393 41.17 16.67 -47.46
CA GLN A 393 42.64 16.84 -47.38
C GLN A 393 43.39 15.50 -47.38
N ALA A 394 42.81 14.46 -46.78
CA ALA A 394 43.43 13.13 -46.73
C ALA A 394 43.52 12.47 -48.12
N LEU A 395 42.53 12.71 -49.00
CA LEU A 395 42.59 12.27 -50.40
C LEU A 395 43.68 13.00 -51.19
N LYS A 396 43.82 14.32 -50.99
CA LYS A 396 44.88 15.10 -51.64
C LYS A 396 46.27 14.62 -51.24
N GLN A 397 46.48 14.35 -49.94
CA GLN A 397 47.73 13.78 -49.46
C GLN A 397 47.98 12.39 -50.05
N PHE A 398 46.98 11.52 -50.10
CA PHE A 398 47.10 10.20 -50.70
C PHE A 398 47.45 10.26 -52.20
N VAL A 399 46.78 11.11 -52.97
CA VAL A 399 47.07 11.32 -54.40
C VAL A 399 48.49 11.86 -54.61
N ASN A 400 48.96 12.78 -53.77
CA ASN A 400 50.34 13.27 -53.83
C ASN A 400 51.33 12.15 -53.53
N THR A 401 51.10 11.34 -52.48
CA THR A 401 51.97 10.20 -52.18
C THR A 401 51.99 9.14 -53.30
N LEU A 402 50.88 8.94 -54.01
CA LEU A 402 50.84 8.06 -55.18
C LEU A 402 51.63 8.63 -56.36
N ARG A 403 51.57 9.95 -56.55
CA ARG A 403 52.35 10.63 -57.59
C ARG A 403 53.84 10.53 -57.31
N ASP A 404 54.24 10.71 -56.06
CA ASP A 404 55.64 10.57 -55.62
C ASP A 404 56.13 9.13 -55.82
N LYS A 405 55.34 8.13 -55.40
CA LYS A 405 55.64 6.70 -55.63
C LYS A 405 55.71 6.33 -57.12
N SER A 406 54.85 6.92 -57.96
CA SER A 406 54.87 6.68 -59.41
C SER A 406 56.14 7.26 -60.06
N ASN A 407 56.58 8.44 -59.60
CA ASN A 407 57.83 9.03 -60.04
C ASN A 407 59.04 8.22 -59.58
N GLU A 408 59.04 7.75 -58.32
CA GLU A 408 60.10 6.87 -57.80
C GLU A 408 60.18 5.54 -58.58
N TYR A 409 59.03 4.94 -58.91
CA TYR A 409 58.98 3.74 -59.74
C TYR A 409 59.56 3.99 -61.14
N LYS A 410 59.23 5.11 -61.78
CA LYS A 410 59.78 5.47 -63.10
C LYS A 410 61.29 5.68 -63.04
N LEU A 411 61.80 6.35 -62.00
CA LEU A 411 63.23 6.52 -61.76
C LEU A 411 63.94 5.18 -61.61
N LYS A 412 63.49 4.32 -60.68
CA LYS A 412 64.09 2.98 -60.49
C LYS A 412 63.98 2.09 -61.72
N ARG A 413 62.91 2.23 -62.51
CA ARG A 413 62.77 1.52 -63.78
C ARG A 413 63.76 2.01 -64.83
N ASN A 414 64.05 3.31 -64.88
CA ASN A 414 65.07 3.86 -65.76
C ASN A 414 66.47 3.45 -65.32
N GLU A 415 66.78 3.51 -64.02
CA GLU A 415 68.04 3.01 -63.46
C GLU A 415 68.25 1.52 -63.77
N LEU A 416 67.19 0.69 -63.64
CA LEU A 416 67.24 -0.71 -64.04
C LEU A 416 67.40 -0.91 -65.56
N ALA A 417 66.90 0.02 -66.38
CA ALA A 417 67.12 -0.03 -67.82
C ALA A 417 68.56 0.35 -68.18
N GLU A 418 69.13 1.37 -67.53
CA GLU A 418 70.54 1.79 -67.67
C GLU A 418 71.49 0.68 -67.21
N LEU A 419 71.27 0.09 -66.04
CA LEU A 419 72.04 -1.06 -65.56
C LEU A 419 71.93 -2.27 -66.50
N ARG A 420 70.80 -2.47 -67.17
CA ARG A 420 70.66 -3.54 -68.19
C ARG A 420 71.45 -3.23 -69.45
N THR A 421 71.56 -1.96 -69.85
CA THR A 421 72.38 -1.56 -71.00
C THR A 421 73.87 -1.59 -70.72
N GLU A 422 74.30 -1.42 -69.46
CA GLU A 422 75.72 -1.51 -69.05
C GLU A 422 76.23 -2.95 -68.88
N VAL A 423 75.34 -3.95 -68.83
CA VAL A 423 75.68 -5.38 -68.64
C VAL A 423 75.73 -6.17 -69.97
N THR A 424 75.52 -5.49 -71.10
CA THR A 424 75.77 -5.98 -72.48
C THR A 424 76.90 -5.20 -73.10
#